data_AF-A0A238IWJ8-F1
#
_entry.id   AF-A0A238IWJ8-F1
#
_cell.length_a   1.000
_cell.length_b   1.000
_cell.length_c   1.000
_cell.angle_alpha   90.00
_cell.angle_beta   90.00
_cell.angle_gamma   90.00
#
_symmetry.space_group_name_H-M   'P 1'
#
loop_
_entity.id
_entity.type
_entity.pdbx_description
1 polymer ?
#
loop_
_entity_poly.entity_id
_entity_poly.type
_entity_poly.pdbx_seq_one_letter_code
_entity_poly.pdbx_strand_id
1 'polypeptide(L)' 'MANEWILEVFADLTTFAEQNDLPALERQLVLAKQVAEIDVSANHGMSPHSTRQGIGHVGILHRATAEG' A
#
# COMPACT_ATOMS: atom_id res chain seq x y z
N MET A 1 1.91 12.46 -0.62
CA MET A 1 1.58 12.74 -2.03
C MET A 1 1.47 11.51 -2.92
N ALA A 2 2.10 10.36 -2.64
CA ALA A 2 2.16 9.27 -3.64
C ALA A 2 0.86 8.47 -3.80
N ASN A 3 0.02 8.34 -2.76
CA ASN A 3 -1.14 7.44 -2.80
C ASN A 3 -2.45 8.10 -2.32
N GLU A 4 -2.48 9.41 -2.08
CA GLU A 4 -3.70 10.09 -1.57
C GLU A 4 -4.81 10.14 -2.63
N TRP A 5 -4.44 10.16 -3.91
CA TRP A 5 -5.35 10.13 -5.06
C TRP A 5 -6.26 8.89 -5.10
N ILE A 6 -5.82 7.76 -4.50
CA ILE A 6 -6.62 6.53 -4.49
C ILE A 6 -7.90 6.70 -3.64
N LEU A 7 -7.83 7.52 -2.58
CA LEU A 7 -8.96 7.78 -1.70
C LEU A 7 -10.02 8.66 -2.39
N GLU A 8 -9.58 9.61 -3.22
CA GLU A 8 -10.46 10.41 -4.07
C GLU A 8 -11.18 9.52 -5.10
N VAL A 9 -10.45 8.60 -5.74
CA VAL A 9 -11.04 7.63 -6.68
C VAL A 9 -12.07 6.72 -6.00
N PHE A 10 -11.82 6.28 -4.77
CA PHE A 10 -12.82 5.51 -4.01
C PHE A 10 -14.08 6.32 -3.70
N ALA A 11 -13.96 7.63 -3.43
CA ALA A 11 -15.11 8.50 -3.21
C ALA A 11 -15.96 8.66 -4.48
N ASP A 12 -15.30 8.85 -5.63
CA ASP A 12 -15.98 8.95 -6.92
C ASP A 12 -16.70 7.65 -7.29
N LEU A 13 -16.06 6.50 -7.08
CA LEU A 13 -16.65 5.18 -7.35
C LEU A 13 -17.81 4.86 -6.41
N THR A 14 -17.74 5.31 -5.16
CA THR A 14 -18.85 5.15 -4.19
C THR A 14 -20.05 5.96 -4.65
N THR A 15 -19.83 7.22 -5.01
CA THR A 15 -20.85 8.12 -5.55
C THR A 15 -21.48 7.54 -6.83
N PHE A 16 -20.67 6.93 -7.71
CA PHE A 16 -21.16 6.24 -8.89
C PHE A 16 -22.02 5.01 -8.54
N ALA A 17 -21.58 4.20 -7.58
CA ALA A 17 -22.33 3.02 -7.14
C ALA A 17 -23.68 3.39 -6.51
N GLU A 18 -23.72 4.46 -5.71
CA GLU A 18 -24.95 5.00 -5.12
C GLU A 18 -25.92 5.50 -6.19
N GLN A 19 -25.43 6.27 -7.16
CA GLN A 19 -26.28 6.80 -8.26
C GLN A 19 -26.86 5.72 -9.17
N ASN A 20 -26.21 4.55 -9.25
CA ASN A 20 -26.60 3.45 -10.15
C ASN A 20 -27.26 2.27 -9.41
N ASP A 21 -27.55 2.41 -8.11
CA ASP A 21 -28.14 1.36 -7.27
C ASP A 21 -27.34 0.04 -7.35
N LEU A 22 -26.02 0.14 -7.12
CA LEU A 22 -25.09 -0.99 -7.15
C LEU A 22 -24.61 -1.37 -5.73
N PRO A 23 -25.47 -1.97 -4.88
CA PRO A 23 -25.16 -2.22 -3.46
C PRO A 23 -24.07 -3.26 -3.25
N ALA A 24 -23.84 -4.15 -4.22
CA ALA A 24 -22.71 -5.08 -4.17
C ALA A 24 -21.37 -4.35 -4.38
N LEU A 25 -21.35 -3.39 -5.30
CA LEU A 25 -20.17 -2.59 -5.61
C LEU A 25 -19.84 -1.65 -4.46
N GLU A 26 -20.84 -0.99 -3.88
CA GLU A 26 -20.66 -0.13 -2.70
C GLU A 26 -20.00 -0.88 -1.53
N ARG A 27 -20.50 -2.09 -1.20
CA ARG A 27 -19.89 -2.92 -0.14
C ARG A 27 -18.44 -3.31 -0.45
N GLN A 28 -18.13 -3.61 -1.71
CA GLN A 28 -16.76 -3.92 -2.13
C GLN A 28 -15.84 -2.69 -2.02
N LEU A 29 -16.34 -1.51 -2.39
CA LEU A 29 -15.60 -0.25 -2.30
C LEU A 29 -15.31 0.14 -0.84
N VAL A 30 -16.26 -0.07 0.08
CA VAL A 30 -16.04 0.16 1.52
C VAL A 30 -14.93 -0.73 2.09
N LEU A 31 -14.88 -2.01 1.67
CA LEU A 31 -13.81 -2.93 2.08
C LEU A 31 -12.46 -2.54 1.47
N ALA A 32 -12.44 -2.21 0.18
CA ALA A 32 -11.23 -1.80 -0.52
C ALA A 32 -10.66 -0.48 0.04
N LYS A 33 -11.52 0.48 0.39
CA LYS A 33 -11.13 1.75 1.00
C LYS A 33 -10.41 1.53 2.33
N GLN A 34 -10.92 0.65 3.20
CA GLN A 34 -10.27 0.34 4.49
C GLN A 34 -8.85 -0.21 4.32
N VAL A 35 -8.65 -1.10 3.33
CA VAL A 35 -7.31 -1.64 3.03
C VAL A 35 -6.40 -0.54 2.49
N ALA A 36 -6.90 0.30 1.60
CA ALA A 36 -6.14 1.41 1.04
C ALA A 36 -5.78 2.47 2.11
N GLU A 37 -6.65 2.77 3.06
CA GLU A 37 -6.36 3.70 4.16
C GLU A 37 -5.21 3.20 5.05
N ILE A 38 -5.15 1.88 5.30
CA ILE A 38 -4.05 1.24 6.03
C ILE A 38 -2.75 1.34 5.24
N ASP A 39 -2.79 1.05 3.94
CA ASP A 39 -1.61 1.06 3.06
C ASP A 39 -1.05 2.48 2.86
N VAL A 40 -1.92 3.46 2.60
CA VAL A 40 -1.57 4.89 2.49
C VAL A 40 -0.95 5.38 3.79
N SER A 41 -1.52 5.00 4.95
CA SER A 41 -0.99 5.38 6.27
C SER A 41 0.37 4.73 6.56
N ALA A 42 0.55 3.45 6.18
CA ALA A 42 1.81 2.74 6.33
C ALA A 42 2.91 3.34 5.43
N ASN A 43 2.56 3.75 4.21
CA ASN A 43 3.48 4.39 3.27
C ASN A 43 3.80 5.84 3.63
N HIS A 44 2.92 6.54 4.37
CA HIS A 44 3.23 7.85 4.96
C HIS A 44 4.18 7.76 6.18
N GLY A 45 4.26 6.61 6.85
CA GLY A 45 5.24 6.33 7.90
C GLY A 45 6.66 6.08 7.39
N MET A 46 6.81 5.71 6.11
CA MET A 46 8.09 5.65 5.42
C MET A 46 8.25 6.90 4.56
N SER A 47 8.84 7.95 5.13
CA SER A 47 9.37 9.04 4.31
C SER A 47 10.26 8.46 3.20
N PRO A 48 10.01 8.77 1.90
CA PRO A 48 10.87 8.33 0.80
C PRO A 48 12.30 8.91 0.82
N HIS A 49 12.65 9.69 1.85
CA HIS A 49 13.98 10.30 2.01
C HIS A 49 14.93 9.46 2.87
N SER A 50 14.70 8.16 3.03
CA SER A 50 15.67 7.25 3.66
C SER A 50 15.74 5.92 2.94
N THR A 51 15.86 5.94 1.61
CA THR A 51 16.42 4.79 0.87
C THR A 51 17.03 5.23 -0.46
N ARG A 52 17.89 6.26 -0.41
CA ARG A 52 18.95 6.45 -1.41
C ARG A 52 20.31 6.25 -0.76
N GLN A 53 20.57 5.05 -0.26
CA GLN A 53 21.92 4.54 -0.11
C GLN A 53 21.88 3.02 0.02
N GLY A 54 22.56 2.32 -0.90
CA GLY A 54 22.81 0.89 -0.79
C GLY A 54 22.08 0.01 -1.79
N ILE A 55 22.23 0.29 -3.09
CA ILE A 55 22.20 -0.78 -4.09
C ILE A 55 23.36 -1.73 -3.73
N GLY A 56 23.04 -2.94 -3.28
CA GLY A 56 24.03 -3.93 -2.88
C GLY A 56 23.46 -5.04 -2.01
N HIS A 57 22.38 -5.69 -2.45
CA HIS A 57 21.90 -6.92 -1.81
C HIS A 57 22.88 -8.05 -2.19
N VAL A 58 24.04 -8.11 -1.55
CA VAL A 58 24.81 -9.36 -1.45
C VAL A 58 24.31 -10.06 -0.20
N GLY A 59 23.62 -11.18 -0.39
CA GLY A 59 23.16 -12.00 0.72
C GLY A 59 24.34 -12.34 1.61
N ILE A 60 24.23 -12.06 2.91
CA ILE A 60 25.17 -12.54 3.91
C ILE A 60 25.01 -14.06 3.95
N LEU A 61 25.83 -14.78 3.19
CA LEU A 61 26.03 -16.21 3.41
C LEU A 61 26.88 -16.33 4.68
N HIS A 62 26.24 -16.66 5.80
CA HIS A 62 26.95 -17.15 6.98
C HIS A 62 27.63 -18.48 6.61
N ARG A 63 28.87 -18.41 6.12
CA ARG A 63 29.78 -19.57 6.14
C ARG A 63 30.20 -19.76 7.59
N ALA A 64 29.55 -20.69 8.28
CA ALA A 64 30.12 -21.31 9.46
C ALA A 64 31.41 -22.02 9.02
N THR A 65 32.57 -21.45 9.37
CA THR A 65 33.81 -22.22 9.40
C THR A 65 33.79 -22.93 10.75
N ALA A 66 33.47 -24.21 10.69
CA ALA A 66 33.54 -25.15 11.78
C ALA A 66 34.68 -26.12 11.42
N GLU A 67 35.48 -26.44 12.44
CA GLU A 67 36.45 -27.52 12.63
C GLU A 67 37.64 -27.76 11.66
N GLY A 68 38.81 -28.00 12.28
CA GLY A 68 39.99 -28.66 11.69
C GLY A 68 41.30 -28.32 12.39
#